data_AF-A0A814BWR7-F1
#
_entry.id   AF-A0A814BWR7-F1
#
_cell.length_a   1.000
_cell.length_b   1.000
_cell.length_c   1.000
_cell.angle_alpha   90.00
_cell.angle_beta   90.00
_cell.angle_gamma   90.00
#
_symmetry.space_group_name_H-M   'P 1'
#
loop_
_entity.id
_entity.type
_entity.pdbx_description
1 polymer ?
#
loop_
_entity_poly.entity_id
_entity_poly.type
_entity_poly.pdbx_seq_one_letter_code
_entity_poly.pdbx_strand_id
1 'polypeptide(L)'
;MIVDHFYKLLFFDDLGRDYLVFIHTVFISVSSIVILITSFVYCGYFARYRGLVSSIIAGASISSTMWFSIFQVLINGGRTNLRTLSIIWTVFVVLMIGSALLFMDWRFQLLNLPYGFVTNSETDKQSRKSIEIDNAANMINMPWYRRIVNRVDVWQHLLNPIYIFVVLYLSVLLLPAVFLPVTWFPWMMYVTNGNENLSNRYTLIFNLSTVVALIICPCSGTLLDYRAHRNHKQRLFNIALMQTITWCTSMAVCIVRMCNTTCCIIAVIVLNCIERSLIVGGSQAVVASFFPSEYIGTLTGVLWTSAAIFSSIQYGLLPLVEAVDKSWRAWTIILALIIVMASHWIHMWYLFFTSKSTAVSNQVSISSEKSEAHGHAEHHAYDNGIKEENPNRD
;
A
#
# COMPACT_ATOMS: atom_id res chain seq x y z
N MET A 1 -10.86 -2.12 46.49
CA MET A 1 -11.68 -2.87 45.51
C MET A 1 -11.24 -2.63 44.06
N ILE A 2 -11.10 -1.39 43.57
CA ILE A 2 -10.66 -1.12 42.18
C ILE A 2 -9.17 -1.48 41.96
N VAL A 3 -8.30 -1.19 42.93
CA VAL A 3 -6.86 -1.55 42.87
C VAL A 3 -6.66 -3.07 42.95
N ASP A 4 -7.54 -3.76 43.67
CA ASP A 4 -7.50 -5.21 43.85
C ASP A 4 -7.99 -5.94 42.58
N HIS A 5 -8.94 -5.34 41.86
CA HIS A 5 -9.37 -5.80 40.52
C HIS A 5 -8.28 -5.57 39.47
N PHE A 6 -7.54 -4.46 39.55
CA PHE A 6 -6.41 -4.19 38.67
C PHE A 6 -5.23 -5.14 38.90
N TYR A 7 -5.00 -5.55 40.15
CA TYR A 7 -4.00 -6.57 40.50
C TYR A 7 -4.39 -7.98 40.06
N LYS A 8 -5.67 -8.36 40.14
CA LYS A 8 -6.18 -9.64 39.61
C LYS A 8 -6.16 -9.71 38.08
N LEU A 9 -6.31 -8.57 37.38
CA LEU A 9 -6.13 -8.48 35.93
C LEU A 9 -4.67 -8.67 35.50
N LEU A 10 -3.71 -8.27 36.35
CA LEU A 10 -2.28 -8.48 36.11
C LEU A 10 -1.78 -9.88 36.49
N PHE A 11 -2.53 -10.63 37.30
CA PHE A 11 -2.18 -11.96 37.79
C PHE A 11 -3.25 -13.00 37.43
N PHE A 12 -3.21 -13.45 36.17
CA PHE A 12 -3.56 -14.81 35.72
C PHE A 12 -4.81 -15.48 36.35
N ASP A 13 -5.99 -14.91 36.15
CA ASP A 13 -7.22 -15.70 35.99
C ASP A 13 -7.59 -15.75 34.49
N ASP A 14 -8.16 -16.85 34.00
CA ASP A 14 -8.49 -17.04 32.57
C ASP A 14 -9.34 -15.89 32.00
N LEU A 15 -10.29 -15.35 32.79
CA LEU A 15 -11.08 -14.18 32.41
C LEU A 15 -10.23 -12.89 32.28
N GLY A 16 -9.29 -12.67 33.19
CA GLY A 16 -8.41 -11.50 33.17
C GLY A 16 -7.44 -11.53 32.00
N ARG A 17 -7.03 -12.72 31.57
CA ARG A 17 -6.17 -12.92 30.40
C ARG A 17 -6.87 -12.49 29.11
N ASP A 18 -8.15 -12.81 28.94
CA ASP A 18 -8.90 -12.46 27.73
C ASP A 18 -9.08 -10.95 27.57
N TYR A 19 -9.44 -10.24 28.65
CA TYR A 19 -9.54 -8.78 28.63
C TYR A 19 -8.18 -8.11 28.34
N LEU A 20 -7.09 -8.65 28.92
CA LEU A 20 -5.76 -8.10 28.73
C LEU A 20 -5.27 -8.32 27.28
N VAL A 21 -5.58 -9.48 26.68
CA VAL A 21 -5.32 -9.76 25.26
C VAL A 21 -6.13 -8.82 24.36
N PHE A 22 -7.40 -8.56 24.69
CA PHE A 22 -8.22 -7.61 23.95
C PHE A 22 -7.62 -6.20 23.98
N ILE A 23 -7.30 -5.68 25.17
CA ILE A 23 -6.69 -4.36 25.36
C ILE A 23 -5.37 -4.28 24.60
N HIS A 24 -4.51 -5.29 24.73
CA HIS A 24 -3.23 -5.36 24.03
C HIS A 24 -3.41 -5.33 22.50
N THR A 25 -4.40 -6.04 21.96
CA THR A 25 -4.71 -6.06 20.53
C THR A 25 -5.19 -4.70 20.02
N VAL A 26 -5.98 -3.97 20.82
CA VAL A 26 -6.40 -2.59 20.50
C VAL A 26 -5.19 -1.66 20.44
N PHE A 27 -4.29 -1.71 21.44
CA PHE A 27 -3.08 -0.89 21.44
C PHE A 27 -2.14 -1.20 20.28
N ILE A 28 -1.95 -2.49 19.95
CA ILE A 28 -1.19 -2.89 18.75
C ILE A 28 -1.83 -2.33 17.48
N SER A 29 -3.16 -2.40 17.37
CA SER A 29 -3.88 -1.86 16.20
C SER A 29 -3.64 -0.36 16.04
N VAL A 30 -3.74 0.42 17.12
CA VAL A 30 -3.48 1.87 17.11
C VAL A 30 -2.02 2.18 16.77
N SER A 31 -1.07 1.36 17.23
CA SER A 31 0.37 1.57 16.97
C SER A 31 0.73 1.52 15.47
N SER A 32 -0.09 0.87 14.64
CA SER A 32 0.11 0.78 13.19
C SER A 32 0.10 2.15 12.49
N ILE A 33 -0.49 3.18 13.10
CA ILE A 33 -0.44 4.56 12.62
C ILE A 33 1.01 5.06 12.52
N VAL A 34 1.88 4.66 13.45
CA VAL A 34 3.30 5.04 13.45
C VAL A 34 4.00 4.53 12.19
N ILE A 35 3.67 3.32 11.75
CA ILE A 35 4.22 2.73 10.52
C ILE A 35 3.82 3.57 9.30
N LEU A 36 2.55 3.99 9.22
CA LEU A 36 2.06 4.84 8.12
C LEU A 36 2.76 6.20 8.07
N ILE A 37 2.90 6.86 9.23
CA ILE A 37 3.61 8.14 9.34
C ILE A 37 5.07 7.97 8.94
N THR A 38 5.71 6.91 9.39
CA THR A 38 7.11 6.61 9.09
C THR A 38 7.32 6.43 7.58
N SER A 39 6.48 5.60 6.93
CA SER A 39 6.53 5.40 5.48
C SER A 39 6.37 6.70 4.71
N PHE A 40 5.47 7.59 5.13
CA PHE A 40 5.28 8.90 4.52
C PHE A 40 6.55 9.78 4.62
N VAL A 41 7.13 9.88 5.81
CA VAL A 41 8.31 10.72 6.08
C VAL A 41 9.49 10.26 5.23
N TYR A 42 9.78 8.95 5.20
CA TYR A 42 10.90 8.41 4.44
C TYR A 42 10.72 8.53 2.92
N CYS A 43 9.51 8.35 2.40
CA CYS A 43 9.23 8.57 0.98
C CYS A 43 9.37 10.05 0.55
N GLY A 44 9.18 10.98 1.50
CA GLY A 44 9.43 12.40 1.29
C GLY A 44 10.91 12.72 1.01
N TYR A 45 11.82 12.08 1.74
CA TYR A 45 13.27 12.29 1.60
C TYR A 45 13.83 11.86 0.24
N PHE A 46 13.33 10.76 -0.33
CA PHE A 46 13.90 10.15 -1.53
C PHE A 46 12.98 10.27 -2.76
N ALA A 47 12.80 11.49 -3.26
CA ALA A 47 11.86 11.78 -4.36
C ALA A 47 12.07 10.94 -5.65
N ARG A 48 13.31 10.53 -5.94
CA ARG A 48 13.67 9.75 -7.14
C ARG A 48 13.43 8.24 -7.01
N TYR A 49 13.45 7.71 -5.78
CA TYR A 49 13.40 6.27 -5.47
C TYR A 49 12.27 5.95 -4.50
N ARG A 50 11.15 6.69 -4.61
CA ARG A 50 10.01 6.60 -3.69
C ARG A 50 9.41 5.20 -3.66
N GLY A 51 9.27 4.55 -4.81
CA GLY A 51 8.74 3.19 -4.92
C GLY A 51 9.65 2.19 -4.19
N LEU A 52 10.96 2.25 -4.46
CA LEU A 52 11.95 1.43 -3.78
C LEU A 52 11.95 1.60 -2.25
N VAL A 53 12.01 2.84 -1.76
CA VAL A 53 12.07 3.13 -0.31
C VAL A 53 10.79 2.68 0.39
N SER A 54 9.63 2.96 -0.21
CA SER A 54 8.33 2.49 0.28
C SER A 54 8.28 0.96 0.39
N SER A 55 8.75 0.26 -0.66
CA SER A 55 8.82 -1.20 -0.66
C SER A 55 9.78 -1.78 0.38
N ILE A 56 10.92 -1.14 0.64
CA ILE A 56 11.86 -1.59 1.69
C ILE A 56 11.18 -1.56 3.06
N ILE A 57 10.45 -0.47 3.37
CA ILE A 57 9.75 -0.32 4.65
C ILE A 57 8.63 -1.35 4.77
N ALA A 58 7.90 -1.61 3.68
CA ALA A 58 6.90 -2.68 3.63
C ALA A 58 7.51 -4.07 3.87
N GLY A 59 8.66 -4.37 3.25
CA GLY A 59 9.37 -5.64 3.44
C GLY A 59 9.86 -5.83 4.88
N ALA A 60 10.40 -4.77 5.50
CA ALA A 60 10.78 -4.79 6.91
C ALA A 60 9.58 -5.09 7.82
N SER A 61 8.44 -4.46 7.53
CA SER A 61 7.19 -4.68 8.29
C SER A 61 6.72 -6.13 8.19
N ILE A 62 6.73 -6.76 7.01
CA ILE A 62 6.36 -8.17 6.84
C ILE A 62 7.34 -9.10 7.58
N SER A 63 8.64 -8.84 7.47
CA SER A 63 9.70 -9.67 8.07
C SER A 63 9.66 -9.68 9.61
N SER A 64 9.02 -8.69 10.23
CA SER A 64 8.84 -8.64 11.70
C SER A 64 8.15 -9.89 12.27
N THR A 65 7.37 -10.60 11.43
CA THR A 65 6.70 -11.85 11.80
C THR A 65 7.67 -12.98 12.19
N MET A 66 8.93 -12.94 11.71
CA MET A 66 10.00 -13.85 12.11
C MET A 66 10.23 -13.81 13.63
N TRP A 67 10.20 -12.62 14.25
CA TRP A 67 10.48 -12.46 15.68
C TRP A 67 9.48 -13.21 16.55
N PHE A 68 8.20 -13.20 16.18
CA PHE A 68 7.18 -13.99 16.87
C PHE A 68 7.50 -15.48 16.87
N SER A 69 8.09 -16.00 15.79
CA SER A 69 8.43 -17.41 15.69
C SER A 69 9.66 -17.79 16.49
N ILE A 70 10.67 -16.93 16.52
CA ILE A 70 11.83 -17.10 17.40
C ILE A 70 11.36 -17.17 18.85
N PHE A 71 10.46 -16.26 19.25
CA PHE A 71 9.90 -16.25 20.59
C PHE A 71 9.01 -17.46 20.87
N GLN A 72 8.20 -17.90 19.91
CA GLN A 72 7.41 -19.11 20.05
C GLN A 72 8.28 -20.34 20.30
N VAL A 73 9.42 -20.46 19.62
CA VAL A 73 10.40 -21.54 19.86
C VAL A 73 11.02 -21.45 21.26
N LEU A 74 11.32 -20.24 21.73
CA LEU A 74 11.89 -20.03 23.07
C LEU A 74 10.90 -20.37 24.20
N ILE A 75 9.61 -20.05 24.02
CA ILE A 75 8.53 -20.43 24.95
C ILE A 75 8.35 -21.94 24.96
N ASN A 76 8.16 -22.54 23.78
CA ASN A 76 7.90 -23.98 23.65
C ASN A 76 9.07 -24.83 24.13
N GLY A 77 10.30 -24.34 24.01
CA GLY A 77 11.50 -24.99 24.53
C GLY A 77 11.69 -24.86 26.05
N GLY A 78 10.76 -24.25 26.78
CA GLY A 78 10.83 -24.06 28.23
C GLY A 78 11.96 -23.12 28.69
N ARG A 79 12.63 -22.43 27.77
CA ARG A 79 13.79 -21.58 28.07
C ARG A 79 13.40 -20.22 28.63
N THR A 80 12.20 -19.74 28.32
CA THR A 80 11.73 -18.40 28.71
C THR A 80 10.22 -18.39 28.95
N ASN A 81 9.78 -17.60 29.93
CA ASN A 81 8.36 -17.31 30.16
C ASN A 81 7.86 -16.11 29.34
N LEU A 82 6.56 -16.05 29.09
CA LEU A 82 5.89 -14.95 28.38
C LEU A 82 6.17 -13.57 29.02
N ARG A 83 6.29 -13.52 30.35
CA ARG A 83 6.61 -12.30 31.10
C ARG A 83 7.98 -11.73 30.73
N THR A 84 9.00 -12.60 30.60
CA THR A 84 10.36 -12.17 30.22
C THR A 84 10.38 -11.63 28.80
N LEU A 85 9.65 -12.25 27.89
CA LEU A 85 9.53 -11.78 26.51
C LEU A 85 8.82 -10.44 26.41
N SER A 86 7.75 -10.23 27.19
CA SER A 86 7.06 -8.94 27.26
C SER A 86 8.01 -7.82 27.71
N ILE A 87 8.86 -8.06 28.71
CA ILE A 87 9.87 -7.09 29.16
C ILE A 87 10.89 -6.81 28.06
N ILE A 88 11.41 -7.84 27.40
CA ILE A 88 12.35 -7.69 26.27
C ILE A 88 11.72 -6.80 25.19
N TRP A 89 10.47 -7.05 24.83
CA TRP A 89 9.74 -6.24 23.86
C TRP A 89 9.56 -4.79 24.30
N THR A 90 9.20 -4.54 25.56
CA THR A 90 9.11 -3.19 26.11
C THR A 90 10.45 -2.46 26.01
N VAL A 91 11.56 -3.12 26.34
CA VAL A 91 12.90 -2.53 26.21
C VAL A 91 13.20 -2.17 24.75
N PHE A 92 12.93 -3.06 23.80
CA PHE A 92 13.11 -2.75 22.37
C PHE A 92 12.25 -1.57 21.92
N VAL A 93 10.99 -1.50 22.34
CA VAL A 93 10.10 -0.37 22.00
C VAL A 93 10.64 0.94 22.58
N VAL A 94 11.08 0.95 23.84
CA VAL A 94 11.68 2.13 24.47
C VAL A 94 12.96 2.55 23.75
N LEU A 95 13.81 1.59 23.36
CA LEU A 95 15.01 1.86 22.58
C LEU A 95 14.68 2.41 21.18
N MET A 96 13.64 1.89 20.51
CA MET A 96 13.19 2.40 19.22
C MET A 96 12.60 3.80 19.31
N ILE A 97 11.83 4.10 20.35
CA ILE A 97 11.31 5.45 20.59
C ILE A 97 12.47 6.40 20.93
N GLY A 98 13.39 5.98 21.78
CA GLY A 98 14.57 6.77 22.14
C GLY A 98 15.46 7.07 20.92
N SER A 99 15.72 6.08 20.07
CA SER A 99 16.48 6.30 18.84
C SER A 99 15.74 7.19 17.85
N ALA A 100 14.42 7.01 17.69
CA ALA A 100 13.62 7.90 16.87
C ALA A 100 13.72 9.35 17.36
N LEU A 101 13.57 9.62 18.66
CA LEU A 101 13.65 10.98 19.21
C LEU A 101 15.04 11.61 19.09
N LEU A 102 16.11 10.81 19.20
CA LEU A 102 17.49 11.27 19.10
C LEU A 102 17.92 11.56 17.66
N PHE A 103 17.51 10.72 16.70
CA PHE A 103 17.91 10.84 15.30
C PHE A 103 16.92 11.62 14.43
N MET A 104 15.75 11.98 14.97
CA MET A 104 14.80 12.80 14.24
C MET A 104 15.34 14.23 14.10
N ASP A 105 15.49 14.68 12.86
CA ASP A 105 15.78 16.08 12.57
C ASP A 105 14.53 16.92 12.87
N TRP A 106 14.45 17.43 14.10
CA TRP A 106 13.36 18.27 14.60
C TRP A 106 13.11 19.52 13.73
N ARG A 107 14.08 19.91 12.89
CA ARG A 107 13.96 21.09 12.03
C ARG A 107 13.18 20.82 10.74
N PHE A 108 13.06 19.57 10.31
CA PHE A 108 12.53 19.23 8.98
C PHE A 108 11.01 18.93 8.98
N GLN A 109 10.43 18.57 10.12
CA GLN A 109 9.02 18.11 10.21
C GLN A 109 7.99 19.18 10.59
N LEU A 110 8.35 20.24 11.34
CA LEU A 110 7.37 21.31 11.63
C LEU A 110 6.97 22.11 10.37
N LEU A 111 7.81 22.10 9.33
CA LEU A 111 7.59 22.90 8.12
C LEU A 111 6.92 22.14 6.95
N ASN A 112 6.80 20.81 7.03
CA ASN A 112 6.28 19.96 5.94
C ASN A 112 5.01 19.17 6.30
N LEU A 113 4.41 19.41 7.48
CA LEU A 113 3.03 18.99 7.73
C LEU A 113 2.11 19.81 6.78
N PRO A 114 1.39 19.17 5.84
CA PRO A 114 0.48 19.89 4.95
C PRO A 114 -0.69 20.53 5.70
N TYR A 115 -0.88 20.16 6.98
CA TYR A 115 -1.82 20.74 7.91
C TYR A 115 -1.13 21.88 8.65
N GLY A 116 -1.23 23.09 8.07
CA GLY A 116 -1.12 24.29 8.86
C GLY A 116 -2.26 24.29 9.88
N PHE A 117 -2.01 23.76 11.07
CA PHE A 117 -2.76 24.19 12.24
C PHE A 117 -2.32 25.62 12.53
N VAL A 118 -2.84 26.55 11.72
CA VAL A 118 -2.98 27.94 12.14
C VAL A 118 -4.02 27.87 13.26
N THR A 119 -3.53 27.73 14.49
CA THR A 119 -4.30 28.13 15.65
C THR A 119 -4.66 29.58 15.40
N ASN A 120 -5.91 29.82 15.00
CA ASN A 120 -6.48 31.15 15.01
C ASN A 120 -6.50 31.62 16.47
N SER A 121 -5.36 32.09 16.98
CA SER A 121 -5.37 32.94 18.15
C SER A 121 -6.04 34.23 17.70
N GLU A 122 -7.22 34.49 18.24
CA GLU A 122 -8.07 35.64 17.92
C GLU A 122 -7.43 37.01 18.26
N THR A 123 -6.16 37.04 18.62
CA THR A 123 -5.46 38.20 19.18
C THR A 123 -4.81 39.14 18.17
N ASP A 124 -5.00 38.94 16.85
CA ASP A 124 -4.31 39.75 15.84
C ASP A 124 -5.21 40.29 14.71
N LYS A 125 -6.47 40.57 15.04
CA LYS A 125 -7.46 41.12 14.09
C LYS A 125 -7.29 42.62 13.79
N GLN A 126 -6.41 43.34 14.51
CA GLN A 126 -6.38 44.81 14.43
C GLN A 126 -5.15 45.39 13.71
N SER A 127 -4.09 44.60 13.48
CA SER A 127 -2.89 45.06 12.76
C SER A 127 -2.85 44.70 11.26
N ARG A 128 -3.85 43.96 10.73
CA ARG A 128 -3.82 43.44 9.34
C ARG A 128 -4.36 44.36 8.26
N LYS A 129 -5.11 45.42 8.58
CA LYS A 129 -5.89 46.13 7.54
C LYS A 129 -5.10 47.10 6.65
N SER A 130 -3.84 47.38 6.94
CA SER A 130 -3.02 48.35 6.17
C SER A 130 -1.80 47.75 5.46
N ILE A 131 -1.50 46.46 5.63
CA ILE A 131 -0.33 45.78 5.01
C ILE A 131 -0.77 44.77 3.92
N GLU A 132 -2.07 44.51 3.77
CA GLU A 132 -2.61 43.35 3.05
C GLU A 132 -2.72 43.49 1.52
N ILE A 133 -2.56 44.69 0.93
CA ILE A 133 -2.81 44.87 -0.52
C ILE A 133 -1.51 44.76 -1.36
N ASP A 134 -0.37 45.26 -0.87
CA ASP A 134 0.90 45.18 -1.63
C ASP A 134 1.67 43.86 -1.40
N ASN A 135 1.47 43.19 -0.27
CA ASN A 135 2.16 41.94 0.05
C ASN A 135 1.43 40.67 -0.45
N ALA A 136 0.15 40.77 -0.81
CA ALA A 136 -0.60 39.63 -1.37
C ALA A 136 -0.03 39.20 -2.74
N ALA A 137 0.36 40.15 -3.59
CA ALA A 137 0.99 39.87 -4.89
C ALA A 137 2.36 39.18 -4.75
N ASN A 138 3.13 39.52 -3.71
CA ASN A 138 4.43 38.90 -3.42
C ASN A 138 4.28 37.52 -2.74
N MET A 139 3.22 37.29 -1.95
CA MET A 139 2.90 35.96 -1.43
C MET A 139 2.43 35.00 -2.53
N ILE A 140 1.65 35.46 -3.52
CA ILE A 140 1.20 34.63 -4.66
C ILE A 140 2.37 34.10 -5.51
N ASN A 141 3.48 34.84 -5.56
CA ASN A 141 4.68 34.44 -6.29
C ASN A 141 5.65 33.54 -5.50
N MET A 142 5.38 33.26 -4.22
CA MET A 142 6.20 32.32 -3.45
C MET A 142 5.92 30.87 -3.88
N PRO A 143 6.95 30.04 -4.15
CA PRO A 143 6.78 28.65 -4.59
C PRO A 143 5.97 27.77 -3.62
N TRP A 144 6.06 28.04 -2.32
CA TRP A 144 5.33 27.31 -1.28
C TRP A 144 3.85 27.72 -1.23
N TYR A 145 3.53 29.00 -1.44
CA TYR A 145 2.15 29.50 -1.45
C TYR A 145 1.40 29.05 -2.71
N ARG A 146 2.06 29.06 -3.88
CA ARG A 146 1.51 28.48 -5.12
C ARG A 146 1.18 26.98 -4.95
N ARG A 147 1.93 26.24 -4.14
CA ARG A 147 1.68 24.83 -3.81
C ARG A 147 0.50 24.62 -2.85
N ILE A 148 0.17 25.63 -2.02
CA ILE A 148 -1.00 25.63 -1.13
C ILE A 148 -2.27 26.05 -1.88
N VAL A 149 -2.16 27.00 -2.82
CA VAL A 149 -3.30 27.53 -3.59
C VAL A 149 -3.70 26.62 -4.75
N ASN A 150 -2.76 25.92 -5.41
CA ASN A 150 -3.05 24.87 -6.39
C ASN A 150 -3.31 23.49 -5.74
N ARG A 151 -3.85 23.45 -4.53
CA ARG A 151 -4.24 22.17 -3.92
C ARG A 151 -5.44 21.61 -4.68
N VAL A 152 -5.12 20.72 -5.61
CA VAL A 152 -6.07 19.74 -6.11
C VAL A 152 -6.65 19.01 -4.89
N ASP A 153 -7.97 19.04 -4.75
CA ASP A 153 -8.66 18.36 -3.66
C ASP A 153 -8.25 16.89 -3.63
N VAL A 154 -7.99 16.35 -2.43
CA VAL A 154 -7.66 14.93 -2.20
C VAL A 154 -8.67 14.01 -2.92
N TRP A 155 -9.92 14.46 -2.98
CA TRP A 155 -11.03 13.80 -3.66
C TRP A 155 -10.77 13.54 -5.14
N GLN A 156 -10.09 14.43 -5.87
CA GLN A 156 -9.77 14.20 -7.28
C GLN A 156 -8.78 13.03 -7.47
N HIS A 157 -7.87 12.85 -6.51
CA HIS A 157 -6.95 11.71 -6.52
C HIS A 157 -7.62 10.41 -6.05
N LEU A 158 -8.51 10.49 -5.05
CA LEU A 158 -9.31 9.35 -4.59
C LEU A 158 -10.29 8.86 -5.65
N LEU A 159 -10.89 9.76 -6.42
CA LEU A 159 -11.85 9.44 -7.47
C LEU A 159 -11.18 9.14 -8.83
N ASN A 160 -9.84 9.16 -8.89
CA ASN A 160 -9.13 8.76 -10.09
C ASN A 160 -9.45 7.28 -10.39
N PRO A 161 -9.97 6.94 -11.60
CA PRO A 161 -10.28 5.57 -11.95
C PRO A 161 -9.13 4.59 -11.71
N ILE A 162 -7.89 5.00 -12.01
CA ILE A 162 -6.69 4.17 -11.80
C ILE A 162 -6.55 3.82 -10.31
N TYR A 163 -6.75 4.80 -9.43
CA TYR A 163 -6.67 4.58 -7.99
C TYR A 163 -7.74 3.61 -7.51
N ILE A 164 -8.99 3.82 -7.92
CA ILE A 164 -10.12 2.97 -7.55
C ILE A 164 -9.87 1.52 -8.00
N PHE A 165 -9.39 1.32 -9.22
CA PHE A 165 -9.09 -0.02 -9.70
C PHE A 165 -7.91 -0.67 -8.97
N VAL A 166 -6.85 0.09 -8.62
CA VAL A 166 -5.75 -0.41 -7.78
C VAL A 166 -6.26 -0.83 -6.40
N VAL A 167 -7.13 -0.03 -5.79
CA VAL A 167 -7.74 -0.31 -4.49
C VAL A 167 -8.60 -1.57 -4.54
N LEU A 168 -9.46 -1.67 -5.55
CA LEU A 168 -10.36 -2.80 -5.74
C LEU A 168 -9.58 -4.09 -6.04
N TYR A 169 -8.57 -4.01 -6.91
CA TYR A 169 -7.65 -5.10 -7.21
C TYR A 169 -6.91 -5.59 -5.94
N LEU A 170 -6.35 -4.67 -5.15
CA LEU A 170 -5.69 -5.03 -3.89
C LEU A 170 -6.67 -5.68 -2.92
N SER A 171 -7.87 -5.13 -2.77
CA SER A 171 -8.87 -5.64 -1.84
C SER A 171 -9.21 -7.10 -2.15
N VAL A 172 -9.39 -7.43 -3.43
CA VAL A 172 -9.67 -8.80 -3.89
C VAL A 172 -8.49 -9.73 -3.64
N LEU A 173 -7.26 -9.32 -3.98
CA LEU A 173 -6.07 -10.15 -3.77
C LEU A 173 -5.63 -10.28 -2.32
N LEU A 174 -5.95 -9.31 -1.48
CA LEU A 174 -5.58 -9.36 -0.07
C LEU A 174 -6.36 -10.46 0.67
N LEU A 175 -7.64 -10.68 0.31
CA LEU A 175 -8.51 -11.66 0.94
C LEU A 175 -7.89 -13.08 1.01
N PRO A 176 -7.46 -13.73 -0.09
CA PRO A 176 -6.80 -15.04 -0.01
C PRO A 176 -5.48 -15.00 0.79
N ALA A 177 -4.71 -13.92 0.68
CA ALA A 177 -3.43 -13.75 1.36
C ALA A 177 -3.54 -13.55 2.89
N VAL A 178 -4.68 -13.03 3.37
CA VAL A 178 -4.99 -12.98 4.82
C VAL A 178 -5.69 -14.24 5.31
N PHE A 179 -6.50 -14.87 4.45
CA PHE A 179 -7.23 -16.08 4.78
C PHE A 179 -6.33 -17.30 4.97
N LEU A 180 -5.25 -17.43 4.20
CA LEU A 180 -4.32 -18.55 4.30
C LEU A 180 -3.68 -18.68 5.69
N PRO A 181 -3.06 -17.65 6.31
CA PRO A 181 -2.49 -17.78 7.65
C PRO A 181 -3.50 -18.21 8.72
N VAL A 182 -4.74 -17.74 8.64
CA VAL A 182 -5.77 -18.10 9.62
C VAL A 182 -6.16 -19.56 9.49
N THR A 183 -6.29 -20.03 8.25
CA THR A 183 -6.64 -21.43 7.95
C THR A 183 -5.43 -22.36 7.83
N TRP A 184 -4.22 -21.84 8.08
CA TRP A 184 -2.97 -22.55 7.89
C TRP A 184 -2.87 -23.76 8.81
N PHE A 185 -3.05 -23.55 10.12
CA PHE A 185 -2.89 -24.62 11.10
C PHE A 185 -3.93 -25.74 10.94
N PRO A 186 -5.24 -25.45 10.79
CA PRO A 186 -6.23 -26.48 10.48
C PRO A 186 -5.93 -27.25 9.18
N TRP A 187 -5.53 -26.54 8.12
CA TRP A 187 -5.15 -27.18 6.84
C TRP A 187 -3.91 -28.06 6.99
N MET A 188 -2.92 -27.61 7.76
CA MET A 188 -1.71 -28.39 8.04
C MET A 188 -2.04 -29.67 8.80
N MET A 189 -2.89 -29.60 9.83
CA MET A 189 -3.34 -30.78 10.57
C MET A 189 -4.09 -31.77 9.67
N TYR A 190 -4.86 -31.28 8.69
CA TYR A 190 -5.51 -32.12 7.69
C TYR A 190 -4.50 -32.79 6.75
N VAL A 191 -3.58 -32.04 6.15
CA VAL A 191 -2.61 -32.57 5.16
C VAL A 191 -1.56 -33.49 5.81
N THR A 192 -1.24 -33.31 7.09
CA THR A 192 -0.27 -34.16 7.82
C THR A 192 -0.93 -35.35 8.53
N ASN A 193 -2.20 -35.64 8.26
CA ASN A 193 -2.97 -36.70 8.92
C ASN A 193 -2.93 -36.60 10.46
N GLY A 194 -3.05 -35.38 10.99
CA GLY A 194 -3.10 -35.11 12.43
C GLY A 194 -1.75 -35.10 13.15
N ASN A 195 -0.62 -35.12 12.43
CA ASN A 195 0.70 -35.08 13.06
C ASN A 195 1.07 -33.65 13.51
N GLU A 196 0.81 -33.35 14.78
CA GLU A 196 1.03 -32.04 15.39
C GLU A 196 2.51 -31.59 15.32
N ASN A 197 3.46 -32.50 15.56
CA ASN A 197 4.88 -32.18 15.52
C ASN A 197 5.32 -31.71 14.12
N LEU A 198 4.80 -32.35 13.07
CA LEU A 198 5.09 -31.97 11.70
C LEU A 198 4.42 -30.64 11.32
N SER A 199 3.17 -30.45 11.72
CA SER A 199 2.41 -29.20 11.51
C SER A 199 3.07 -28.00 12.19
N ASN A 200 3.57 -28.17 13.42
CA ASN A 200 4.30 -27.13 14.16
C ASN A 200 5.62 -26.77 13.46
N ARG A 201 6.37 -27.75 12.95
CA ARG A 201 7.60 -27.50 12.19
C ARG A 201 7.33 -26.73 10.90
N TYR A 202 6.30 -27.09 10.13
CA TYR A 202 5.95 -26.36 8.92
C TYR A 202 5.43 -24.94 9.22
N THR A 203 4.69 -24.76 10.32
CA THR A 203 4.24 -23.43 10.76
C THR A 203 5.42 -22.53 11.15
N LEU A 204 6.43 -23.09 11.82
CA LEU A 204 7.68 -22.39 12.08
C LEU A 204 8.37 -21.97 10.77
N ILE A 205 8.51 -22.89 9.81
CA ILE A 205 9.13 -22.60 8.50
C ILE A 205 8.31 -21.54 7.74
N PHE A 206 6.99 -21.63 7.77
CA PHE A 206 6.09 -20.66 7.14
C PHE A 206 6.36 -19.26 7.68
N ASN A 207 6.42 -19.09 9.00
CA ASN A 207 6.68 -17.78 9.58
C ASN A 207 8.12 -17.29 9.34
N LEU A 208 9.12 -18.17 9.38
CA LEU A 208 10.51 -17.81 9.07
C LEU A 208 10.69 -17.41 7.59
N SER A 209 9.88 -17.97 6.67
CA SER A 209 9.97 -17.65 5.25
C SER A 209 9.73 -16.17 4.94
N THR A 210 9.00 -15.47 5.81
CA THR A 210 8.67 -14.03 5.66
C THR A 210 9.90 -13.12 5.63
N VAL A 211 11.07 -13.59 6.09
CA VAL A 211 12.34 -12.86 5.96
C VAL A 211 12.71 -12.59 4.51
N VAL A 212 12.30 -13.48 3.60
CA VAL A 212 12.54 -13.31 2.15
C VAL A 212 11.84 -12.06 1.61
N ALA A 213 10.83 -11.53 2.31
CA ALA A 213 10.20 -10.24 1.98
C ALA A 213 11.19 -9.06 1.98
N LEU A 214 12.27 -9.12 2.77
CA LEU A 214 13.34 -8.12 2.77
C LEU A 214 14.04 -8.01 1.41
N ILE A 215 14.00 -9.06 0.59
CA ILE A 215 14.63 -9.11 -0.73
C ILE A 215 13.58 -8.89 -1.83
N ILE A 216 12.41 -9.55 -1.71
CA ILE A 216 11.38 -9.50 -2.75
C ILE A 216 10.73 -8.12 -2.81
N CYS A 217 10.41 -7.48 -1.68
CA CYS A 217 9.75 -6.18 -1.71
C CYS A 217 10.61 -5.12 -2.42
N PRO A 218 11.92 -4.95 -2.13
CA PRO A 218 12.77 -4.01 -2.87
C PRO A 218 12.82 -4.29 -4.38
N CYS A 219 12.91 -5.56 -4.80
CA CYS A 219 12.86 -5.94 -6.22
C CYS A 219 11.57 -5.49 -6.91
N SER A 220 10.47 -5.55 -6.16
CA SER A 220 9.15 -5.10 -6.58
C SER A 220 9.11 -3.57 -6.78
N GLY A 221 9.73 -2.82 -5.89
CA GLY A 221 9.88 -1.36 -5.99
C GLY A 221 10.84 -0.93 -7.11
N THR A 222 11.97 -1.63 -7.30
CA THR A 222 12.91 -1.34 -8.39
C THR A 222 12.30 -1.58 -9.76
N LEU A 223 11.49 -2.63 -9.91
CA LEU A 223 10.75 -2.93 -11.14
C LEU A 223 9.79 -1.80 -11.52
N LEU A 224 9.10 -1.23 -10.52
CA LEU A 224 8.20 -0.09 -10.73
C LEU A 224 8.95 1.19 -11.08
N ASP A 225 10.07 1.47 -10.39
CA ASP A 225 10.90 2.66 -10.63
C ASP A 225 11.78 2.54 -11.90
N TYR A 226 11.90 1.34 -12.49
CA TYR A 226 12.71 1.10 -13.68
C TYR A 226 12.22 1.91 -14.88
N ARG A 227 12.99 2.93 -15.26
CA ARG A 227 12.70 3.86 -16.37
C ARG A 227 11.36 4.62 -16.26
N ALA A 228 10.71 4.59 -15.10
CA ALA A 228 9.42 5.23 -14.86
C ALA A 228 9.46 6.76 -15.08
N HIS A 229 10.60 7.38 -14.80
CA HIS A 229 10.82 8.83 -14.97
C HIS A 229 10.95 9.28 -16.42
N ARG A 230 11.18 8.36 -17.37
CA ARG A 230 11.40 8.73 -18.78
C ARG A 230 10.10 8.80 -19.58
N ASN A 231 9.12 7.94 -19.29
CA ASN A 231 7.90 7.80 -20.09
C ASN A 231 6.69 7.38 -19.24
N HIS A 232 5.61 8.16 -19.30
CA HIS A 232 4.32 7.82 -18.67
C HIS A 232 3.80 6.44 -19.10
N LYS A 233 4.01 6.08 -20.39
CA LYS A 233 3.65 4.77 -20.95
C LYS A 233 4.41 3.61 -20.30
N GLN A 234 5.71 3.78 -20.09
CA GLN A 234 6.54 2.76 -19.43
C GLN A 234 6.10 2.55 -17.98
N ARG A 235 5.73 3.64 -17.31
CA ARG A 235 5.26 3.59 -15.93
C ARG A 235 3.93 2.84 -15.79
N LEU A 236 2.97 3.06 -16.69
CA LEU A 236 1.72 2.26 -16.73
C LEU A 236 1.99 0.79 -17.05
N PHE A 237 2.90 0.51 -17.99
CA PHE A 237 3.32 -0.86 -18.32
C PHE A 237 3.94 -1.57 -17.11
N ASN A 238 4.83 -0.91 -16.37
CA ASN A 238 5.45 -1.49 -15.18
C ASN A 238 4.41 -1.84 -14.10
N ILE A 239 3.36 -1.02 -13.90
CA ILE A 239 2.26 -1.39 -12.99
C ILE A 239 1.51 -2.61 -13.50
N ALA A 240 1.08 -2.59 -14.77
CA ALA A 240 0.28 -3.67 -15.33
C ALA A 240 1.04 -5.00 -15.26
N LEU A 241 2.35 -4.97 -15.54
CA LEU A 241 3.24 -6.11 -15.40
C LEU A 241 3.34 -6.56 -13.94
N MET A 242 3.59 -5.63 -13.02
CA MET A 242 3.71 -5.92 -11.59
C MET A 242 2.43 -6.56 -11.03
N GLN A 243 1.27 -5.98 -11.31
CA GLN A 243 -0.02 -6.54 -10.92
C GLN A 243 -0.31 -7.87 -11.63
N THR A 244 0.12 -8.05 -12.88
CA THR A 244 -0.03 -9.35 -13.52
C THR A 244 0.80 -10.42 -12.79
N ILE A 245 2.03 -10.11 -12.38
CA ILE A 245 2.87 -11.03 -11.60
C ILE A 245 2.20 -11.34 -10.25
N THR A 246 1.73 -10.34 -9.52
CA THR A 246 1.05 -10.52 -8.24
C THR A 246 -0.21 -11.39 -8.38
N TRP A 247 -1.02 -11.14 -9.41
CA TRP A 247 -2.22 -11.92 -9.70
C TRP A 247 -1.88 -13.39 -10.04
N CYS A 248 -0.92 -13.61 -10.95
CA CYS A 248 -0.46 -14.96 -11.30
C CYS A 248 0.04 -15.72 -10.07
N THR A 249 0.80 -15.05 -9.19
CA THR A 249 1.33 -15.68 -7.97
C THR A 249 0.20 -16.05 -7.01
N SER A 250 -0.75 -15.15 -6.81
CA SER A 250 -1.92 -15.40 -5.94
C SER A 250 -2.78 -16.56 -6.47
N MET A 251 -3.01 -16.61 -7.79
CA MET A 251 -3.68 -17.74 -8.45
C MET A 251 -2.92 -19.05 -8.25
N ALA A 252 -1.60 -19.03 -8.43
CA ALA A 252 -0.76 -20.20 -8.22
C ALA A 252 -0.82 -20.71 -6.77
N VAL A 253 -0.82 -19.81 -5.76
CA VAL A 253 -1.00 -20.20 -4.35
C VAL A 253 -2.32 -20.92 -4.14
N CYS A 254 -3.42 -20.35 -4.63
CA CYS A 254 -4.75 -20.96 -4.50
C CYS A 254 -4.83 -22.33 -5.20
N ILE A 255 -4.31 -22.45 -6.43
CA ILE A 255 -4.32 -23.71 -7.20
C ILE A 255 -3.48 -24.78 -6.51
N VAL A 256 -2.24 -24.47 -6.10
CA VAL A 256 -1.35 -25.43 -5.44
C VAL A 256 -1.92 -25.84 -4.08
N ARG A 257 -2.57 -24.91 -3.37
CA ARG A 257 -3.26 -25.21 -2.10
C ARG A 257 -4.40 -26.22 -2.31
N MET A 258 -5.14 -26.13 -3.42
CA MET A 258 -6.19 -27.11 -3.73
C MET A 258 -5.62 -28.53 -3.85
N CYS A 259 -4.38 -28.72 -4.31
CA CYS A 259 -3.82 -30.08 -4.45
C CYS A 259 -3.82 -30.90 -3.15
N ASN A 260 -3.88 -30.28 -1.95
CA ASN A 260 -4.02 -30.96 -0.65
C ASN A 260 -3.01 -32.12 -0.42
N THR A 261 -1.83 -32.05 -1.03
CA THR A 261 -0.76 -33.05 -0.85
C THR A 261 0.40 -32.49 -0.03
N THR A 262 1.10 -33.37 0.68
CA THR A 262 2.27 -33.02 1.48
C THR A 262 3.41 -32.45 0.64
N CYS A 263 3.60 -32.95 -0.60
CA CYS A 263 4.61 -32.45 -1.53
C CYS A 263 4.42 -30.97 -1.89
N CYS A 264 3.19 -30.47 -1.87
CA CYS A 264 2.85 -29.10 -2.23
C CYS A 264 3.09 -28.09 -1.10
N ILE A 265 3.31 -28.52 0.16
CA ILE A 265 3.44 -27.61 1.32
C ILE A 265 4.56 -26.59 1.10
N ILE A 266 5.75 -27.05 0.68
CA ILE A 266 6.91 -26.15 0.47
C ILE A 266 6.61 -25.16 -0.65
N ALA A 267 5.96 -25.61 -1.74
CA ALA A 267 5.57 -24.74 -2.83
C ALA A 267 4.57 -23.66 -2.36
N VAL A 268 3.58 -24.02 -1.53
CA VAL A 268 2.65 -23.04 -0.93
C VAL A 268 3.39 -22.03 -0.06
N ILE A 269 4.34 -22.47 0.78
CA ILE A 269 5.14 -21.55 1.63
C ILE A 269 5.90 -20.54 0.78
N VAL A 270 6.62 -21.01 -0.25
CA VAL A 270 7.42 -20.15 -1.13
C VAL A 270 6.52 -19.18 -1.90
N LEU A 271 5.46 -19.69 -2.53
CA LEU A 271 4.54 -18.87 -3.32
C LEU A 271 3.79 -17.85 -2.46
N ASN A 272 3.32 -18.22 -1.25
CA ASN A 272 2.68 -17.29 -0.33
C ASN A 272 3.66 -16.20 0.14
N CYS A 273 4.92 -16.54 0.38
CA CYS A 273 5.92 -15.54 0.74
C CYS A 273 6.12 -14.52 -0.39
N ILE A 274 6.21 -14.99 -1.64
CA ILE A 274 6.32 -14.12 -2.80
C ILE A 274 5.05 -13.27 -2.95
N GLU A 275 3.88 -13.89 -2.89
CA GLU A 275 2.58 -13.23 -2.98
C GLU A 275 2.44 -12.09 -1.96
N ARG A 276 2.64 -12.37 -0.66
CA ARG A 276 2.53 -11.35 0.39
C ARG A 276 3.50 -10.19 0.17
N SER A 277 4.73 -10.49 -0.25
CA SER A 277 5.75 -9.48 -0.52
C SER A 277 5.37 -8.59 -1.70
N LEU A 278 4.79 -9.16 -2.75
CA LEU A 278 4.33 -8.45 -3.94
C LEU A 278 3.06 -7.63 -3.67
N ILE A 279 2.10 -8.17 -2.91
CA ILE A 279 0.86 -7.48 -2.55
C ILE A 279 1.16 -6.23 -1.74
N VAL A 280 1.92 -6.37 -0.65
CA VAL A 280 2.21 -5.24 0.26
C VAL A 280 3.24 -4.29 -0.34
N GLY A 281 4.41 -4.80 -0.73
CA GLY A 281 5.47 -3.95 -1.30
C GLY A 281 5.06 -3.34 -2.64
N GLY A 282 4.45 -4.13 -3.51
CA GLY A 282 4.04 -3.67 -4.83
C GLY A 282 2.96 -2.60 -4.80
N SER A 283 1.89 -2.81 -4.02
CA SER A 283 0.81 -1.82 -3.92
C SER A 283 1.28 -0.53 -3.25
N GLN A 284 2.16 -0.64 -2.24
CA GLN A 284 2.80 0.52 -1.63
C GLN A 284 3.65 1.31 -2.62
N ALA A 285 4.44 0.63 -3.45
CA ALA A 285 5.23 1.27 -4.49
C ALA A 285 4.36 1.89 -5.59
N VAL A 286 3.26 1.24 -5.99
CA VAL A 286 2.32 1.82 -6.98
C VAL A 286 1.77 3.14 -6.47
N VAL A 287 1.29 3.22 -5.23
CA VAL A 287 0.78 4.49 -4.67
C VAL A 287 1.88 5.53 -4.56
N ALA A 288 3.06 5.15 -4.05
CA ALA A 288 4.18 6.07 -3.87
C ALA A 288 4.75 6.61 -5.19
N SER A 289 4.71 5.81 -6.26
CA SER A 289 5.15 6.24 -7.58
C SER A 289 4.07 6.99 -8.34
N PHE A 290 2.76 6.71 -8.09
CA PHE A 290 1.67 7.35 -8.83
C PHE A 290 1.23 8.71 -8.34
N PHE A 291 1.15 8.87 -7.03
CA PHE A 291 0.49 10.00 -6.42
C PHE A 291 1.50 11.00 -5.86
N PRO A 292 1.14 12.29 -5.85
CA PRO A 292 2.01 13.32 -5.32
C PRO A 292 2.27 13.09 -3.84
N SER A 293 3.48 13.45 -3.38
CA SER A 293 3.96 13.12 -2.03
C SER A 293 3.08 13.69 -0.93
N GLU A 294 2.39 14.80 -1.18
CA GLU A 294 1.52 15.44 -0.19
C GLU A 294 0.35 14.53 0.26
N TYR A 295 -0.10 13.61 -0.60
CA TYR A 295 -1.28 12.77 -0.34
C TYR A 295 -0.98 11.28 -0.19
N ILE A 296 0.30 10.86 -0.27
CA ILE A 296 0.69 9.45 -0.17
C ILE A 296 0.19 8.82 1.12
N GLY A 297 0.31 9.52 2.26
CA GLY A 297 -0.12 9.00 3.56
C GLY A 297 -1.62 8.72 3.60
N THR A 298 -2.43 9.69 3.17
CA THR A 298 -3.90 9.57 3.14
C THR A 298 -4.35 8.50 2.15
N LEU A 299 -3.78 8.47 0.95
CA LEU A 299 -4.11 7.47 -0.08
C LEU A 299 -3.72 6.06 0.39
N THR A 300 -2.50 5.87 0.90
CA THR A 300 -2.09 4.59 1.48
C THR A 300 -3.01 4.17 2.63
N GLY A 301 -3.42 5.10 3.50
CA GLY A 301 -4.36 4.82 4.59
C GLY A 301 -5.73 4.35 4.07
N VAL A 302 -6.31 5.06 3.10
CA VAL A 302 -7.58 4.68 2.48
C VAL A 302 -7.47 3.31 1.81
N LEU A 303 -6.41 3.08 1.03
CA LEU A 303 -6.12 1.81 0.35
C LEU A 303 -6.15 0.63 1.33
N TRP A 304 -5.38 0.70 2.42
CA TRP A 304 -5.33 -0.38 3.41
C TRP A 304 -6.63 -0.52 4.20
N THR A 305 -7.30 0.59 4.50
CA THR A 305 -8.60 0.55 5.21
C THR A 305 -9.66 -0.14 4.36
N SER A 306 -9.77 0.20 3.07
CA SER A 306 -10.70 -0.48 2.16
C SER A 306 -10.37 -1.96 2.01
N ALA A 307 -9.08 -2.30 1.88
CA ALA A 307 -8.65 -3.68 1.75
C ALA A 307 -8.93 -4.47 3.04
N ALA A 308 -8.80 -3.86 4.21
CA ALA A 308 -9.14 -4.46 5.51
C ALA A 308 -10.65 -4.69 5.70
N ILE A 309 -11.48 -3.72 5.29
CA ILE A 309 -12.95 -3.88 5.32
C ILE A 309 -13.35 -5.06 4.43
N PHE A 310 -12.83 -5.12 3.21
CA PHE A 310 -13.10 -6.24 2.31
C PHE A 310 -12.57 -7.57 2.86
N SER A 311 -11.36 -7.56 3.41
CA SER A 311 -10.75 -8.74 4.04
C SER A 311 -11.50 -9.24 5.27
N SER A 312 -12.33 -8.41 5.91
CA SER A 312 -13.14 -8.82 7.06
C SER A 312 -14.19 -9.87 6.68
N ILE A 313 -14.50 -10.03 5.39
CA ILE A 313 -15.30 -11.16 4.87
C ILE A 313 -14.71 -12.51 5.33
N GLN A 314 -13.39 -12.59 5.53
CA GLN A 314 -12.74 -13.80 6.02
C GLN A 314 -13.34 -14.31 7.34
N TYR A 315 -13.77 -13.42 8.25
CA TYR A 315 -14.38 -13.83 9.51
C TYR A 315 -15.72 -14.54 9.31
N GLY A 316 -16.46 -14.15 8.27
CA GLY A 316 -17.66 -14.86 7.85
C GLY A 316 -17.34 -16.22 7.23
N LEU A 317 -16.20 -16.35 6.54
CA LEU A 317 -15.77 -17.59 5.88
C LEU A 317 -15.19 -18.63 6.85
N LEU A 318 -14.61 -18.20 7.97
CA LEU A 318 -13.95 -19.10 8.93
C LEU A 318 -14.88 -20.17 9.51
N PRO A 319 -16.09 -19.86 10.01
CA PRO A 319 -17.03 -20.87 10.47
C PRO A 319 -17.42 -21.89 9.38
N LEU A 320 -17.43 -21.50 8.11
CA LEU A 320 -17.70 -22.44 7.01
C LEU A 320 -16.58 -23.45 6.79
N VAL A 321 -15.34 -23.09 7.14
CA VAL A 321 -14.17 -23.97 7.09
C VAL A 321 -14.01 -24.78 8.38
N GLU A 322 -14.25 -24.17 9.54
CA GLU A 322 -14.15 -24.79 10.87
C GLU A 322 -15.28 -25.78 11.19
N ALA A 323 -16.34 -25.83 10.38
CA ALA A 323 -17.23 -26.99 10.34
C ALA A 323 -16.49 -28.18 9.69
N VAL A 324 -15.44 -28.65 10.38
CA VAL A 324 -14.40 -29.63 9.98
C VAL A 324 -14.97 -31.05 9.95
N ASP A 325 -15.97 -31.29 9.11
CA ASP A 325 -16.34 -32.66 8.76
C ASP A 325 -16.27 -32.93 7.26
N LYS A 326 -16.06 -31.88 6.43
CA LYS A 326 -16.10 -32.06 4.98
C LYS A 326 -15.07 -31.21 4.23
N SER A 327 -14.04 -31.87 3.74
CA SER A 327 -12.96 -31.32 2.88
C SER A 327 -13.46 -30.54 1.66
N TRP A 328 -14.65 -30.85 1.13
CA TRP A 328 -15.23 -30.14 -0.02
C TRP A 328 -15.55 -28.67 0.25
N ARG A 329 -15.83 -28.26 1.50
CA ARG A 329 -16.19 -26.86 1.83
C ARG A 329 -15.01 -25.92 1.67
N ALA A 330 -13.84 -26.32 2.17
CA ALA A 330 -12.60 -25.57 1.97
C ALA A 330 -12.26 -25.44 0.47
N TRP A 331 -12.45 -26.51 -0.29
CA TRP A 331 -12.29 -26.50 -1.75
C TRP A 331 -13.23 -25.52 -2.44
N THR A 332 -14.52 -25.51 -2.07
CA THR A 332 -15.48 -24.57 -2.68
C THR A 332 -15.15 -23.11 -2.40
N ILE A 333 -14.65 -22.79 -1.21
CA ILE A 333 -14.25 -21.43 -0.85
C ILE A 333 -13.02 -21.01 -1.65
N ILE A 334 -11.99 -21.87 -1.74
CA ILE A 334 -10.79 -21.58 -2.54
C ILE A 334 -11.15 -21.43 -4.02
N LEU A 335 -12.02 -22.29 -4.55
CA LEU A 335 -12.51 -22.19 -5.93
C LEU A 335 -13.27 -20.88 -6.16
N ALA A 336 -14.14 -20.47 -5.23
CA ALA A 336 -14.83 -19.19 -5.31
C ALA A 336 -13.84 -18.01 -5.32
N LEU A 337 -12.81 -18.04 -4.48
CA LEU A 337 -11.74 -17.03 -4.48
C LEU A 337 -11.01 -16.98 -5.83
N ILE A 338 -10.69 -18.14 -6.42
CA ILE A 338 -10.09 -18.22 -7.76
C ILE A 338 -10.99 -17.58 -8.81
N ILE A 339 -12.29 -17.87 -8.80
CA ILE A 339 -13.25 -17.29 -9.75
C ILE A 339 -13.31 -15.77 -9.60
N VAL A 340 -13.39 -15.28 -8.36
CA VAL A 340 -13.41 -13.83 -8.06
C VAL A 340 -12.10 -13.18 -8.50
N MET A 341 -10.94 -13.82 -8.30
CA MET A 341 -9.67 -13.27 -8.76
C MET A 341 -9.55 -13.28 -10.29
N ALA A 342 -10.06 -14.33 -10.96
CA ALA A 342 -10.02 -14.44 -12.41
C ALA A 342 -10.83 -13.34 -13.10
N SER A 343 -11.96 -12.92 -12.53
CA SER A 343 -12.79 -11.85 -13.10
C SER A 343 -12.11 -10.48 -13.07
N HIS A 344 -11.15 -10.25 -12.16
CA HIS A 344 -10.56 -8.93 -11.92
C HIS A 344 -9.29 -8.64 -12.73
N TRP A 345 -8.71 -9.63 -13.43
CA TRP A 345 -7.47 -9.45 -14.21
C TRP A 345 -7.64 -8.52 -15.43
N ILE A 346 -8.84 -8.47 -16.01
CA ILE A 346 -9.12 -7.80 -17.29
C ILE A 346 -8.99 -6.26 -17.18
N HIS A 347 -9.28 -5.69 -16.01
CA HIS A 347 -9.39 -4.24 -15.84
C HIS A 347 -8.09 -3.47 -16.05
N MET A 348 -6.93 -4.04 -15.69
CA MET A 348 -5.64 -3.32 -15.80
C MET A 348 -5.12 -3.26 -17.22
N TRP A 349 -5.25 -4.35 -17.96
CA TRP A 349 -4.92 -4.36 -19.39
C TRP A 349 -5.89 -3.47 -20.16
N TYR A 350 -7.16 -3.45 -19.79
CA TYR A 350 -8.12 -2.50 -20.34
C TYR A 350 -7.68 -1.03 -20.15
N LEU A 351 -7.24 -0.64 -18.95
CA LEU A 351 -6.71 0.72 -18.69
C LEU A 351 -5.44 1.04 -19.51
N PHE A 352 -4.55 0.08 -19.68
CA PHE A 352 -3.36 0.24 -20.51
C PHE A 352 -3.73 0.48 -21.99
N PHE A 353 -4.69 -0.29 -22.51
CA PHE A 353 -5.12 -0.18 -23.91
C PHE A 353 -6.01 1.04 -24.16
N THR A 354 -6.87 1.46 -23.23
CA THR A 354 -7.68 2.68 -23.40
C THR A 354 -6.83 3.94 -23.36
N SER A 355 -5.79 3.99 -22.50
CA SER A 355 -4.80 5.06 -22.51
C SER A 355 -4.06 5.18 -23.86
N LYS A 356 -3.84 4.05 -24.55
CA LYS A 356 -3.26 4.03 -25.91
C LYS A 356 -4.20 4.69 -26.93
N SER A 357 -5.51 4.46 -26.81
CA SER A 357 -6.50 4.99 -27.76
C SER A 357 -6.68 6.50 -27.63
N THR A 358 -6.71 7.04 -26.40
CA THR A 358 -6.84 8.49 -26.17
C THR A 358 -5.60 9.26 -26.62
N ALA A 359 -4.40 8.69 -26.46
CA ALA A 359 -3.16 9.32 -26.92
C ALA A 359 -3.06 9.38 -28.45
N VAL A 360 -3.55 8.35 -29.15
CA VAL A 360 -3.60 8.33 -30.62
C VAL A 360 -4.66 9.30 -31.13
N SER A 361 -5.84 9.33 -30.50
CA SER A 361 -6.90 10.29 -30.83
C SER A 361 -6.47 11.75 -30.64
N ASN A 362 -5.77 12.08 -29.55
CA ASN A 362 -5.25 13.44 -29.32
C ASN A 362 -4.11 13.83 -30.27
N GLN A 363 -3.29 12.88 -30.73
CA GLN A 363 -2.28 13.18 -31.76
C GLN A 363 -2.92 13.41 -33.13
N VAL A 364 -3.97 12.66 -33.46
CA VAL A 364 -4.72 12.81 -34.71
C VAL A 364 -5.46 14.15 -34.74
N SER A 365 -6.12 14.56 -33.65
CA SER A 365 -6.80 15.87 -33.57
C SER A 365 -5.83 17.05 -33.62
N ILE A 366 -4.69 16.98 -32.92
CA ILE A 366 -3.65 18.03 -33.01
C ILE A 366 -3.05 18.10 -34.42
N SER A 367 -2.95 16.98 -35.14
CA SER A 367 -2.48 16.97 -36.53
C SER A 367 -3.52 17.51 -37.52
N SER A 368 -4.82 17.29 -37.29
CA SER A 368 -5.87 17.85 -38.15
C SER A 368 -6.00 19.36 -37.93
N GLU A 369 -5.94 19.82 -36.68
CA GLU A 369 -6.02 21.25 -36.34
C GLU A 369 -4.82 22.03 -36.89
N LYS A 370 -3.61 21.44 -36.90
CA LYS A 370 -2.45 22.03 -37.59
C LYS A 370 -2.58 22.05 -39.11
N SER A 371 -3.22 21.04 -39.70
CA SER A 371 -3.46 21.00 -41.15
C SER A 371 -4.49 22.03 -41.60
N GLU A 372 -5.55 22.25 -40.82
CA GLU A 372 -6.56 23.29 -41.08
C GLU A 372 -6.00 24.70 -40.89
N ALA A 373 -5.18 24.92 -39.86
CA ALA A 373 -4.50 26.20 -39.64
C ALA A 373 -3.53 26.56 -40.78
N HIS A 374 -2.88 25.56 -41.40
CA HIS A 374 -1.99 25.78 -42.54
C HIS A 374 -2.77 26.10 -43.83
N GLY A 375 -3.90 25.44 -44.07
CA GLY A 375 -4.78 25.74 -45.20
C GLY A 375 -5.41 27.13 -45.14
N HIS A 376 -5.77 27.62 -43.94
CA HIS A 376 -6.27 28.98 -43.77
C HIS A 376 -5.20 30.07 -43.98
N ALA A 377 -3.93 29.78 -43.68
CA ALA A 377 -2.83 30.71 -43.91
C ALA A 377 -2.50 30.87 -45.41
N GLU A 378 -2.57 29.80 -46.19
CA GLU A 378 -2.39 29.86 -47.66
C GLU A 378 -3.54 30.60 -48.35
N HIS A 379 -4.78 30.42 -47.88
CA HIS A 379 -5.93 31.13 -48.45
C HIS A 379 -5.89 32.66 -48.16
N HIS A 380 -5.38 33.07 -47.00
CA HIS A 380 -5.18 34.49 -46.67
C HIS A 380 -3.97 35.13 -47.38
N ALA A 381 -2.96 34.34 -47.74
CA ALA A 381 -1.83 34.82 -48.55
C ALA A 381 -2.22 35.06 -50.02
N TYR A 382 -3.16 34.28 -50.55
CA TYR A 382 -3.65 34.43 -51.92
C TYR A 382 -4.58 35.65 -52.08
N ASP A 383 -5.38 35.97 -51.06
CA ASP A 383 -6.32 37.10 -51.10
C ASP A 383 -5.65 38.47 -50.85
N ASN A 384 -4.47 38.48 -50.21
CA ASN A 384 -3.68 39.70 -49.99
C ASN A 384 -2.63 39.98 -51.09
N GLY A 385 -2.56 39.15 -52.13
CA GLY A 385 -1.56 39.25 -53.21
C GLY A 385 -1.99 40.07 -54.45
N ILE A 386 -3.19 40.66 -54.47
CA ILE A 386 -3.67 41.48 -55.61
C ILE A 386 -3.91 42.92 -55.15
N LYS A 387 -2.84 43.64 -54.82
CA LYS A 387 -2.80 45.11 -54.75
C LYS A 387 -1.36 45.60 -54.59
N GLU A 388 -0.48 45.25 -55.54
CA GLU A 388 0.72 46.05 -55.78
C GLU A 388 0.52 46.90 -57.03
N GLU A 389 0.33 48.17 -56.73
CA GLU A 389 0.27 49.34 -57.59
C GLU A 389 1.59 49.45 -58.39
N ASN A 390 1.50 49.70 -59.69
CA ASN A 390 2.63 49.87 -60.59
C ASN A 390 2.91 51.37 -60.79
N PRO A 391 3.96 51.95 -60.20
CA PRO A 391 4.39 53.30 -60.52
C PRO A 391 5.58 53.20 -61.46
N ASN A 392 5.31 53.23 -62.77
CA ASN A 392 6.18 53.79 -63.81
C ASN A 392 5.66 53.38 -65.20
N ARG A 393 4.98 54.32 -65.86
CA ARG A 393 5.02 54.44 -67.31
C ARG A 393 4.84 55.90 -67.69
N ASP A 394 5.88 56.37 -68.37
CA ASP A 394 6.08 57.63 -69.10
C ASP A 394 4.84 58.25 -69.74
#